data_AF-A0A9D2KCQ8-F1
#
_entry.id   AF-A0A9D2KCQ8-F1
#
_cell.length_a   1.000
_cell.length_b   1.000
_cell.length_c   1.000
_cell.angle_alpha   90.00
_cell.angle_beta   90.00
_cell.angle_gamma   90.00
#
_symmetry.space_group_name_H-M   'P 1'
#
loop_
_entity.id
_entity.type
_entity.pdbx_description
1 polymer ?
#
loop_
_entity_poly.entity_id
_entity_poly.type
_entity_poly.pdbx_seq_one_letter_code
_entity_poly.pdbx_strand_id
1 'polypeptide(L)'
;MKKIAFIILCTALPVIFNGCTLTKYHIDSSMTINNAAALTAKNTPYLCSYRGRAAVSIESTQQNISFSILLNKKCSDDALINVLGALNNPVASIKYENKKVEVKTQSSQNTEDIKKIADNSIFHIISFFKTPQQLPESDKYSISFSNSSYIFTNKEGNKLYADDKFRLYKYVTGSITSEYLWEDDNNILKSITVSAPEGKVTVKFLNKNGWSAENEG
;
A
#
# COMPACT_ATOMS: atom_id res chain seq x y z
N MET A 1 26.60 -29.04 -65.60
CA MET A 1 27.45 -28.54 -64.51
C MET A 1 26.55 -28.18 -63.32
N LYS A 2 27.00 -28.55 -62.12
CA LYS A 2 26.45 -28.36 -60.76
C LYS A 2 25.79 -26.97 -60.55
N LYS A 3 24.76 -26.71 -59.72
CA LYS A 3 24.31 -27.29 -58.43
C LYS A 3 22.79 -27.11 -58.26
N ILE A 4 22.16 -28.09 -57.60
CA ILE A 4 20.80 -28.04 -57.03
C ILE A 4 20.88 -27.33 -55.67
N ALA A 5 19.98 -26.37 -55.42
CA ALA A 5 19.75 -25.83 -54.08
C ALA A 5 18.37 -26.31 -53.60
N PHE A 6 18.37 -27.10 -52.53
CA PHE A 6 17.17 -27.45 -51.78
C PHE A 6 16.73 -26.22 -50.97
N ILE A 7 15.51 -25.75 -51.20
CA ILE A 7 14.82 -24.88 -50.24
C ILE A 7 13.63 -25.69 -49.72
N ILE A 8 13.75 -26.08 -48.45
CA ILE A 8 12.71 -26.75 -47.67
C ILE A 8 11.57 -25.74 -47.51
N LEU A 9 10.46 -25.98 -48.20
CA LEU A 9 9.22 -25.24 -48.03
C LEU A 9 8.59 -25.71 -46.71
N CYS A 10 8.97 -25.06 -45.61
CA CYS A 10 8.39 -25.30 -44.30
C CYS A 10 6.95 -24.77 -44.32
N THR A 11 5.97 -25.69 -44.38
CA THR A 11 4.55 -25.40 -44.25
C THR A 11 4.28 -24.90 -42.82
N ALA A 12 4.33 -23.59 -42.63
CA ALA A 12 3.93 -22.95 -41.38
C ALA A 12 2.40 -22.91 -41.31
N LEU A 13 1.85 -23.63 -40.35
CA LEU A 13 0.46 -23.52 -39.90
C LEU A 13 0.10 -22.04 -39.64
N PRO A 14 -1.13 -21.59 -39.95
CA PRO A 14 -1.60 -20.31 -39.46
C PRO A 14 -1.85 -20.44 -37.95
N VAL A 15 -0.90 -19.96 -37.15
CA VAL A 15 -1.11 -19.66 -35.74
C VAL A 15 -2.11 -18.52 -35.70
N ILE A 16 -3.33 -18.85 -35.30
CA ILE A 16 -4.39 -17.89 -35.01
C ILE A 16 -3.88 -17.08 -33.82
N PHE A 17 -3.26 -15.93 -34.09
CA PHE A 17 -3.09 -14.90 -33.09
C PHE A 17 -4.49 -14.46 -32.68
N ASN A 18 -5.01 -15.05 -31.60
CA ASN A 18 -5.96 -14.35 -30.75
C ASN A 18 -5.24 -13.10 -30.27
N GLY A 19 -5.41 -12.02 -31.04
CA GLY A 19 -4.89 -10.72 -30.70
C GLY A 19 -5.34 -10.42 -29.28
N CYS A 20 -4.37 -10.23 -28.39
CA CYS A 20 -4.57 -9.41 -27.21
C CYS A 20 -5.22 -8.13 -27.72
N THR A 21 -6.53 -7.99 -27.50
CA THR A 21 -7.18 -6.70 -27.56
C THR A 21 -6.49 -5.86 -26.51
N LEU A 22 -5.52 -5.04 -26.94
CA LEU A 22 -5.20 -3.81 -26.24
C LEU A 22 -6.54 -3.10 -26.10
N THR A 23 -7.16 -3.23 -24.93
CA THR A 23 -8.21 -2.32 -24.50
C THR A 23 -7.64 -0.94 -24.74
N LYS A 24 -8.12 -0.27 -25.79
CA LYS A 24 -7.83 1.13 -26.02
C LYS A 24 -8.33 1.83 -24.77
N TYR A 25 -7.42 2.15 -23.85
CA TYR A 25 -7.73 2.99 -22.71
C TYR A 25 -8.31 4.26 -23.29
N HIS A 26 -9.60 4.47 -23.05
CA HIS A 26 -10.29 5.65 -23.53
C HIS A 26 -9.74 6.81 -22.70
N ILE A 27 -8.74 7.51 -23.25
CA ILE A 27 -8.34 8.80 -22.72
C ILE A 27 -9.53 9.71 -22.98
N ASP A 28 -10.33 9.93 -21.95
CA ASP A 28 -11.34 10.97 -22.01
C ASP A 28 -10.60 12.30 -21.95
N SER A 29 -10.40 12.93 -23.11
CA SER A 29 -9.80 14.26 -23.23
C SER A 29 -10.63 15.34 -22.52
N SER A 30 -11.81 15.00 -22.01
CA SER A 30 -12.64 15.86 -21.15
C SER A 30 -12.36 15.70 -19.64
N MET A 31 -11.47 14.79 -19.23
CA MET A 31 -11.20 14.54 -17.82
C MET A 31 -10.52 15.75 -17.16
N THR A 32 -11.30 16.54 -16.42
CA THR A 32 -10.80 17.64 -15.61
C THR A 32 -10.27 17.14 -14.28
N ILE A 33 -9.40 17.94 -13.63
CA ILE A 33 -8.94 17.63 -12.27
C ILE A 33 -10.10 17.53 -11.27
N ASN A 34 -11.13 18.38 -11.42
CA ASN A 34 -12.30 18.35 -10.55
C ASN A 34 -13.03 17.00 -10.66
N ASN A 35 -13.25 16.51 -11.89
CA ASN A 35 -13.92 15.24 -12.12
C ASN A 35 -13.08 14.06 -11.63
N ALA A 36 -11.78 14.05 -11.93
CA ALA A 36 -10.88 13.00 -11.50
C ALA A 36 -10.72 12.95 -9.97
N ALA A 37 -10.61 14.11 -9.32
CA ALA A 37 -10.55 14.20 -7.86
C ALA A 37 -11.85 13.70 -7.21
N ALA A 38 -13.01 14.11 -7.73
CA ALA A 38 -14.31 13.66 -7.25
C ALA A 38 -14.51 12.14 -7.44
N LEU A 39 -14.12 11.59 -8.59
CA LEU A 39 -14.14 10.15 -8.85
C LEU A 39 -13.18 9.40 -7.93
N THR A 40 -12.01 9.98 -7.65
CA THR A 40 -11.04 9.38 -6.73
C THR A 40 -11.56 9.33 -5.30
N ALA A 41 -12.16 10.43 -4.82
CA ALA A 41 -12.81 10.49 -3.53
C ALA A 41 -14.00 9.53 -3.41
N LYS A 42 -14.73 9.31 -4.50
CA LYS A 42 -15.84 8.35 -4.56
C LYS A 42 -15.38 6.89 -4.53
N ASN A 43 -14.32 6.56 -5.28
CA ASN A 43 -13.88 5.19 -5.51
C ASN A 43 -12.78 4.72 -4.54
N THR A 44 -12.20 5.63 -3.77
CA THR A 44 -11.26 5.33 -2.69
C THR A 44 -12.00 5.45 -1.35
N PRO A 45 -12.40 4.34 -0.71
CA PRO A 45 -13.15 4.40 0.54
C PRO A 45 -12.31 5.06 1.64
N TYR A 46 -12.91 5.98 2.39
CA TYR A 46 -12.25 6.58 3.54
C TYR A 46 -12.12 5.56 4.68
N LEU A 47 -10.96 4.91 4.79
CA LEU A 47 -10.66 3.94 5.83
C LEU A 47 -9.63 4.52 6.80
N CYS A 48 -10.08 5.04 7.95
CA CYS A 48 -9.21 5.73 8.91
C CYS A 48 -8.93 4.93 10.19
N SER A 49 -9.81 3.97 10.55
CA SER A 49 -9.61 3.10 11.72
C SER A 49 -9.45 1.64 11.30
N TYR A 50 -8.68 0.88 12.06
CA TYR A 50 -8.58 -0.57 11.88
C TYR A 50 -8.49 -1.28 13.23
N ARG A 51 -9.36 -2.27 13.43
CA ARG A 51 -9.31 -3.18 14.57
C ARG A 51 -9.28 -4.63 14.13
N GLY A 52 -8.16 -5.30 14.40
CA GLY A 52 -8.04 -6.73 14.09
C GLY A 52 -6.62 -7.22 14.01
N ARG A 53 -6.46 -8.44 13.49
CA ARG A 53 -5.14 -9.04 13.26
C ARG A 53 -4.51 -8.49 11.99
N ALA A 54 -3.20 -8.30 12.02
CA ALA A 54 -2.40 -8.02 10.84
C ALA A 54 -1.07 -8.79 10.89
N ALA A 55 -0.48 -9.02 9.73
CA ALA A 55 0.89 -9.52 9.60
C ALA A 55 1.78 -8.37 9.14
N VAL A 56 2.92 -8.19 9.82
CA VAL A 56 3.91 -7.16 9.50
C VAL A 56 5.14 -7.85 8.94
N SER A 57 5.64 -7.36 7.82
CA SER A 57 6.95 -7.70 7.27
C SER A 57 7.80 -6.43 7.20
N ILE A 58 9.00 -6.48 7.74
CA ILE A 58 10.00 -5.42 7.67
C ILE A 58 11.18 -5.97 6.88
N GLU A 59 11.58 -5.24 5.84
CA GLU A 59 12.73 -5.52 5.00
C GLU A 59 13.69 -4.34 5.12
N SER A 60 14.90 -4.57 5.64
CA SER A 60 15.97 -3.58 5.66
C SER A 60 17.29 -4.20 5.19
N THR A 61 18.32 -3.36 5.02
CA THR A 61 19.67 -3.84 4.67
C THR A 61 20.28 -4.74 5.74
N GLN A 62 19.77 -4.68 6.98
CA GLN A 62 20.32 -5.39 8.13
C GLN A 62 19.52 -6.64 8.50
N GLN A 63 18.20 -6.65 8.23
CA GLN A 63 17.32 -7.72 8.68
C GLN A 63 16.01 -7.77 7.90
N ASN A 64 15.49 -8.99 7.73
CA ASN A 64 14.13 -9.24 7.30
C ASN A 64 13.38 -9.91 8.45
N ILE A 65 12.33 -9.27 8.95
CA ILE A 65 11.55 -9.76 10.10
C ILE A 65 10.08 -9.81 9.72
N SER A 66 9.40 -10.89 10.11
CA SER A 66 7.94 -11.01 9.99
C SER A 66 7.32 -11.44 11.30
N PHE A 67 6.22 -10.80 11.69
CA PHE A 67 5.47 -11.14 12.89
C PHE A 67 3.99 -10.80 12.77
N SER A 68 3.17 -11.38 13.64
CA SER A 68 1.74 -11.08 13.73
C SER A 68 1.49 -10.03 14.80
N ILE A 69 0.50 -9.18 14.57
CA ILE A 69 0.05 -8.16 15.52
C ILE A 69 -1.46 -8.20 15.72
N LEU A 70 -1.92 -7.77 16.90
CA LEU A 70 -3.25 -7.19 17.06
C LEU A 70 -3.11 -5.68 16.94
N LEU A 71 -3.83 -5.12 15.98
CA LEU A 71 -3.83 -3.70 15.66
C LEU A 71 -5.16 -3.08 16.08
N ASN A 72 -5.06 -1.96 16.78
CA ASN A 72 -6.16 -1.04 17.03
C ASN A 72 -5.69 0.37 16.65
N LYS A 73 -5.91 0.77 15.39
CA LYS A 73 -5.66 2.10 14.86
C LYS A 73 -6.94 2.92 14.95
N LYS A 74 -6.86 4.11 15.52
CA LYS A 74 -7.91 5.14 15.48
C LYS A 74 -7.70 6.11 14.30
N CYS A 75 -8.77 6.81 13.94
CA CYS A 75 -8.73 7.89 12.96
C CYS A 75 -7.98 9.13 13.47
N SER A 76 -7.81 9.28 14.79
CA SER A 76 -6.95 10.30 15.44
C SER A 76 -5.45 10.05 15.26
N ASP A 77 -5.08 9.02 14.50
CA ASP A 77 -3.75 8.42 14.39
C ASP A 77 -3.24 7.70 15.63
N ASP A 78 -3.97 7.72 16.75
CA ASP A 78 -3.61 6.90 17.91
C ASP A 78 -3.67 5.41 17.55
N ALA A 79 -2.70 4.65 18.03
CA ALA A 79 -2.61 3.23 17.74
C ALA A 79 -2.12 2.41 18.94
N LEU A 80 -2.74 1.25 19.14
CA LEU A 80 -2.24 0.21 20.01
C LEU A 80 -1.90 -1.02 19.18
N ILE A 81 -0.67 -1.49 19.31
CA ILE A 81 -0.15 -2.65 18.61
C ILE A 81 0.32 -3.66 19.64
N ASN A 82 -0.28 -4.83 19.67
CA ASN A 82 0.22 -5.94 20.45
C ASN A 82 0.96 -6.89 19.52
N VAL A 83 2.27 -7.00 19.67
CA VAL A 83 3.11 -7.97 18.96
C VAL A 83 2.83 -9.35 19.54
N LEU A 84 2.50 -10.30 18.68
CA LEU A 84 2.11 -11.65 19.07
C LEU A 84 3.29 -12.60 18.91
N GLY A 85 3.57 -13.37 19.97
CA GLY A 85 4.50 -14.50 19.94
C GLY A 85 3.81 -15.80 19.54
N ALA A 86 4.46 -16.92 19.87
CA ALA A 86 3.88 -18.25 19.69
C ALA A 86 2.50 -18.35 20.38
N LEU A 87 1.58 -19.10 19.77
CA LEU A 87 0.21 -19.30 20.25
C LEU A 87 -0.64 -18.02 20.35
N ASN A 88 -0.21 -16.92 19.73
CA ASN A 88 -0.88 -15.62 19.75
C ASN A 88 -0.90 -14.90 21.11
N ASN A 89 0.03 -15.21 22.00
CA ASN A 89 0.18 -14.46 23.25
C ASN A 89 0.91 -13.14 22.99
N PRO A 90 0.44 -11.99 23.51
CA PRO A 90 1.15 -10.72 23.41
C PRO A 90 2.53 -10.79 24.08
N VAL A 91 3.58 -10.44 23.35
CA VAL A 91 4.96 -10.38 23.88
C VAL A 91 5.45 -8.94 24.07
N ALA A 92 4.88 -8.02 23.31
CA ALA A 92 5.12 -6.58 23.43
C ALA A 92 3.87 -5.79 23.09
N SER A 93 3.77 -4.59 23.64
CA SER A 93 2.75 -3.60 23.33
C SER A 93 3.43 -2.30 22.92
N ILE A 94 3.06 -1.77 21.77
CA ILE A 94 3.46 -0.45 21.27
C ILE A 94 2.23 0.43 21.29
N LYS A 95 2.28 1.51 22.05
CA LYS A 95 1.25 2.54 22.09
C LYS A 95 1.80 3.79 21.41
N TYR A 96 1.10 4.27 20.39
CA TYR A 96 1.32 5.57 19.78
C TYR A 96 0.13 6.45 20.14
N GLU A 97 0.37 7.49 20.93
CA GLU A 97 -0.68 8.41 21.38
C GLU A 97 -0.07 9.79 21.56
N ASN A 98 -0.78 10.85 21.13
CA ASN A 98 -0.29 12.23 21.26
C ASN A 98 1.12 12.44 20.67
N LYS A 99 1.42 11.78 19.54
CA LYS A 99 2.73 11.77 18.86
C LYS A 99 3.89 11.18 19.70
N LYS A 100 3.58 10.50 20.81
CA LYS A 100 4.55 9.80 21.65
C LYS A 100 4.42 8.30 21.45
N VAL A 101 5.56 7.63 21.57
CA VAL A 101 5.67 6.19 21.43
C VAL A 101 6.04 5.61 22.79
N GLU A 102 5.23 4.66 23.26
CA GLU A 102 5.53 3.87 24.45
C GLU A 102 5.61 2.40 24.08
N VAL A 103 6.71 1.76 24.45
CA VAL A 103 6.91 0.33 24.23
C VAL A 103 6.95 -0.38 25.58
N LYS A 104 6.10 -1.38 25.77
CA LYS A 104 6.07 -2.23 26.95
C LYS A 104 6.33 -3.67 26.54
N THR A 105 7.29 -4.33 27.18
CA THR A 105 7.63 -5.73 26.94
C THR A 105 7.12 -6.58 28.11
N GLN A 106 6.56 -7.76 27.83
CA GLN A 106 5.97 -8.61 28.86
C GLN A 106 6.94 -9.67 29.42
N SER A 107 8.14 -9.85 28.84
CA SER A 107 9.17 -10.74 29.40
C SER A 107 10.60 -10.25 29.15
N SER A 108 11.50 -10.61 30.06
CA SER A 108 12.95 -10.38 29.92
C SER A 108 13.62 -11.28 28.87
N GLN A 109 13.02 -12.42 28.52
CA GLN A 109 13.62 -13.43 27.64
C GLN A 109 13.53 -13.11 26.14
N ASN A 110 12.58 -12.30 25.71
CA ASN A 110 12.41 -11.91 24.30
C ASN A 110 12.85 -10.46 24.03
N THR A 111 13.65 -9.88 24.93
CA THR A 111 13.95 -8.44 24.91
C THR A 111 14.80 -8.01 23.72
N GLU A 112 15.69 -8.84 23.17
CA GLU A 112 16.55 -8.42 22.06
C GLU A 112 15.79 -8.26 20.74
N ASP A 113 14.99 -9.24 20.33
CA ASP A 113 14.24 -9.13 19.06
C ASP A 113 13.12 -8.09 19.15
N ILE A 114 12.50 -7.95 20.33
CA ILE A 114 11.52 -6.89 20.59
C ILE A 114 12.19 -5.51 20.61
N LYS A 115 13.40 -5.38 21.17
CA LYS A 115 14.20 -4.15 21.08
C LYS A 115 14.57 -3.84 19.63
N LYS A 116 14.96 -4.82 18.81
CA LYS A 116 15.23 -4.60 17.37
C LYS A 116 14.00 -4.09 16.61
N ILE A 117 12.81 -4.61 16.94
CA ILE A 117 11.54 -4.12 16.39
C ILE A 117 11.24 -2.68 16.88
N ALA A 118 11.45 -2.41 18.17
CA ALA A 118 11.20 -1.11 18.79
C ALA A 118 12.18 0.00 18.36
N ASP A 119 13.48 -0.31 18.25
CA ASP A 119 14.54 0.68 18.06
C ASP A 119 14.67 1.10 16.59
N ASN A 120 14.50 0.15 15.64
CA ASN A 120 14.69 0.43 14.21
C ASN A 120 13.39 0.47 13.40
N SER A 121 12.33 -0.20 13.86
CA SER A 121 11.15 -0.41 13.01
C SER A 121 9.91 0.34 13.46
N ILE A 122 9.92 0.88 14.68
CA ILE A 122 8.75 1.58 15.22
C ILE A 122 8.44 2.84 14.43
N PHE A 123 9.45 3.56 13.94
CA PHE A 123 9.26 4.72 13.09
C PHE A 123 8.58 4.35 11.76
N HIS A 124 8.91 3.20 11.17
CA HIS A 124 8.27 2.70 9.94
C HIS A 124 6.86 2.18 10.17
N ILE A 125 6.63 1.54 11.32
CA ILE A 125 5.29 1.13 11.75
C ILE A 125 4.44 2.39 12.04
N ILE A 126 5.04 3.48 12.51
CA ILE A 126 4.37 4.76 12.73
C ILE A 126 4.13 5.54 11.45
N SER A 127 5.06 5.52 10.49
CA SER A 127 4.83 6.16 9.19
C SER A 127 3.63 5.54 8.47
N PHE A 128 3.39 4.24 8.66
CA PHE A 128 2.17 3.55 8.27
C PHE A 128 0.91 4.14 8.95
N PHE A 129 0.95 4.53 10.23
CA PHE A 129 -0.21 5.16 10.88
C PHE A 129 -0.50 6.56 10.36
N LYS A 130 0.55 7.27 9.95
CA LYS A 130 0.49 8.62 9.37
C LYS A 130 0.09 8.63 7.90
N THR A 131 -0.26 7.49 7.30
CA THR A 131 -0.78 7.46 5.94
C THR A 131 -2.31 7.40 5.98
N PRO A 132 -3.03 8.50 6.29
CA PRO A 132 -4.40 8.59 5.81
C PRO A 132 -4.31 8.57 4.29
N GLN A 133 -5.29 7.94 3.65
CA GLN A 133 -5.49 8.05 2.22
C GLN A 133 -5.78 9.52 1.93
N GLN A 134 -4.73 10.30 1.65
CA GLN A 134 -4.87 11.67 1.21
C GLN A 134 -5.59 11.62 -0.13
N LEU A 135 -6.79 12.19 -0.16
CA LEU A 135 -7.53 12.36 -1.39
C LEU A 135 -7.04 13.63 -2.09
N PRO A 136 -6.95 13.64 -3.42
CA PRO A 136 -6.53 14.82 -4.14
C PRO A 136 -7.60 15.93 -4.00
N GLU A 137 -7.17 17.11 -3.59
CA GLU A 137 -8.00 18.33 -3.60
C GLU A 137 -7.72 19.12 -4.88
N SER A 138 -8.77 19.48 -5.63
CA SER A 138 -8.61 20.02 -6.99
C SER A 138 -7.84 21.35 -7.07
N ASP A 139 -7.82 22.14 -6.00
CA ASP A 139 -7.10 23.42 -5.89
C ASP A 139 -5.62 23.26 -5.47
N LYS A 140 -5.24 22.09 -4.95
CA LYS A 140 -3.89 21.81 -4.44
C LYS A 140 -3.05 20.96 -5.39
N TYR A 141 -3.66 20.32 -6.36
CA TYR A 141 -3.02 19.37 -7.26
C TYR A 141 -3.11 19.82 -8.73
N SER A 142 -2.23 19.26 -9.55
CA SER A 142 -2.34 19.18 -11.01
C SER A 142 -2.55 17.72 -11.40
N ILE A 143 -3.15 17.44 -12.55
CA ILE A 143 -3.38 16.07 -13.01
C ILE A 143 -2.66 15.78 -14.31
N SER A 144 -2.10 14.58 -14.41
CA SER A 144 -1.60 14.00 -15.65
C SER A 144 -2.01 12.53 -15.72
N PHE A 145 -1.90 11.91 -16.90
CA PHE A 145 -2.16 10.49 -17.08
C PHE A 145 -0.94 9.83 -17.72
N SER A 146 -0.45 8.75 -17.11
CA SER A 146 0.69 7.98 -17.62
C SER A 146 0.66 6.56 -17.06
N ASN A 147 1.12 5.58 -17.85
CA ASN A 147 1.19 4.17 -17.45
C ASN A 147 -0.12 3.66 -16.81
N SER A 148 -1.25 3.89 -17.49
CA SER A 148 -2.59 3.49 -17.04
C SER A 148 -3.02 4.05 -15.68
N SER A 149 -2.46 5.20 -15.27
CA SER A 149 -2.70 5.79 -13.95
C SER A 149 -2.93 7.30 -14.05
N TYR A 150 -3.89 7.80 -13.27
CA TYR A 150 -4.06 9.22 -13.02
C TYR A 150 -3.08 9.65 -11.94
N ILE A 151 -2.28 10.68 -12.23
CA ILE A 151 -1.21 11.18 -11.36
C ILE A 151 -1.56 12.60 -10.92
N PHE A 152 -1.90 12.75 -9.66
CA PHE A 152 -2.13 14.06 -9.03
C PHE A 152 -0.82 14.54 -8.41
N THR A 153 -0.30 15.70 -8.83
CA THR A 153 0.95 16.28 -8.32
C THR A 153 0.68 17.61 -7.61
N ASN A 154 1.04 17.71 -6.33
CA ASN A 154 0.91 18.96 -5.58
C ASN A 154 2.09 19.92 -5.86
N LYS A 155 2.03 21.15 -5.33
CA LYS A 155 3.09 22.17 -5.49
C LYS A 155 4.44 21.78 -4.88
N GLU A 156 4.43 20.88 -3.90
CA GLU A 156 5.64 20.37 -3.22
C GLU A 156 6.27 19.19 -3.97
N GLY A 157 5.63 18.73 -5.06
CA GLY A 157 6.08 17.58 -5.86
C GLY A 157 5.61 16.22 -5.34
N ASN A 158 4.77 16.18 -4.31
CA ASN A 158 4.15 14.94 -3.84
C ASN A 158 3.14 14.42 -4.88
N LYS A 159 3.07 13.09 -5.03
CA LYS A 159 2.28 12.46 -6.09
C LYS A 159 1.32 11.41 -5.54
N LEU A 160 0.05 11.53 -5.89
CA LEU A 160 -0.97 10.51 -5.68
C LEU A 160 -1.25 9.81 -7.02
N TYR A 161 -1.34 8.49 -7.00
CA TYR A 161 -1.60 7.67 -8.17
C TYR A 161 -2.90 6.92 -7.97
N ALA A 162 -3.83 7.11 -8.91
CA ALA A 162 -5.08 6.39 -8.97
C ALA A 162 -5.12 5.49 -10.21
N ASP A 163 -5.69 4.30 -10.08
CA ASP A 163 -5.86 3.35 -11.18
C ASP A 163 -6.89 3.86 -12.20
N ASP A 164 -7.12 3.11 -13.26
CA ASP A 164 -8.13 3.41 -14.29
C ASP A 164 -9.58 3.43 -13.74
N LYS A 165 -9.81 2.88 -12.54
CA LYS A 165 -11.06 2.95 -11.77
C LYS A 165 -11.05 4.09 -10.75
N PHE A 166 -10.07 4.99 -10.78
CA PHE A 166 -9.90 6.09 -9.82
C PHE A 166 -9.71 5.62 -8.36
N ARG A 167 -9.15 4.42 -8.14
CA ARG A 167 -8.79 3.97 -6.79
C ARG A 167 -7.36 4.35 -6.48
N LEU A 168 -7.13 5.05 -5.38
CA LEU A 168 -5.79 5.43 -4.95
C LEU A 168 -4.98 4.19 -4.60
N TYR A 169 -3.89 3.93 -5.32
CA TYR A 169 -3.04 2.75 -5.08
C TYR A 169 -1.60 3.11 -4.71
N LYS A 170 -1.18 4.38 -4.87
CA LYS A 170 0.16 4.82 -4.48
C LYS A 170 0.23 6.29 -4.11
N TYR A 171 1.06 6.62 -3.12
CA TYR A 171 1.38 7.97 -2.68
C TYR A 171 2.90 8.13 -2.51
N VAL A 172 3.47 9.17 -3.10
CA VAL A 172 4.90 9.47 -3.03
C VAL A 172 5.09 10.84 -2.40
N THR A 173 5.85 10.90 -1.30
CA THR A 173 6.18 12.11 -0.56
C THR A 173 7.68 12.14 -0.24
N GLY A 174 8.43 12.99 -0.94
CA GLY A 174 9.89 13.00 -0.86
C GLY A 174 10.50 11.63 -1.20
N SER A 175 11.21 11.03 -0.25
CA SER A 175 11.82 9.70 -0.37
C SER A 175 10.92 8.55 0.06
N ILE A 176 9.70 8.83 0.53
CA ILE A 176 8.77 7.82 1.05
C ILE A 176 7.72 7.49 -0.01
N THR A 177 7.51 6.20 -0.25
CA THR A 177 6.46 5.67 -1.12
C THR A 177 5.53 4.79 -0.31
N SER A 178 4.23 5.09 -0.32
CA SER A 178 3.18 4.25 0.27
C SER A 178 2.34 3.64 -0.85
N GLU A 179 2.16 2.33 -0.82
CA GLU A 179 1.41 1.56 -1.83
C GLU A 179 0.26 0.81 -1.15
N TYR A 180 -0.92 0.88 -1.76
CA TYR A 180 -2.18 0.34 -1.24
C TYR A 180 -2.63 -0.80 -2.14
N LEU A 181 -2.77 -2.00 -1.58
CA LEU A 181 -3.36 -3.13 -2.28
C LEU A 181 -4.81 -3.30 -1.85
N TRP A 182 -5.71 -3.21 -2.82
CA TRP A 182 -7.14 -3.36 -2.61
C TRP A 182 -7.61 -4.76 -3.02
N GLU A 183 -8.69 -5.25 -2.40
CA GLU A 183 -9.44 -6.39 -2.91
C GLU A 183 -10.42 -5.92 -3.98
N ASP A 184 -10.28 -6.45 -5.20
CA ASP A 184 -10.87 -5.88 -6.42
C ASP A 184 -12.39 -5.68 -6.40
N ASP A 185 -13.11 -6.53 -5.66
CA ASP A 185 -14.58 -6.58 -5.70
C ASP A 185 -15.26 -5.80 -4.57
N ASN A 186 -14.55 -5.48 -3.48
CA ASN A 186 -15.16 -4.93 -2.26
C ASN A 186 -14.54 -3.62 -1.78
N ASN A 187 -13.55 -3.08 -2.47
CA ASN A 187 -12.76 -1.92 -2.04
C ASN A 187 -12.23 -2.07 -0.59
N ILE A 188 -11.87 -3.29 -0.21
CA ILE A 188 -11.28 -3.58 1.11
C ILE A 188 -9.77 -3.47 0.99
N LEU A 189 -9.15 -2.66 1.84
CA LEU A 189 -7.70 -2.52 1.86
C LEU A 189 -7.05 -3.78 2.46
N LYS A 190 -6.28 -4.50 1.63
CA LYS A 190 -5.60 -5.77 1.95
C LYS A 190 -4.22 -5.57 2.54
N SER A 191 -3.47 -4.61 2.04
CA SER A 191 -2.17 -4.27 2.60
C SER A 191 -1.76 -2.85 2.28
N ILE A 192 -0.93 -2.30 3.17
CA ILE A 192 -0.14 -1.09 2.88
C ILE A 192 1.32 -1.49 2.91
N THR A 193 2.07 -1.02 1.92
CA THR A 193 3.52 -1.11 1.89
C THR A 193 4.11 0.29 1.90
N VAL A 194 4.94 0.60 2.89
CA VAL A 194 5.69 1.85 2.99
C VAL A 194 7.15 1.55 2.70
N SER A 195 7.73 2.19 1.70
CA SER A 195 9.14 2.11 1.33
C SER A 195 9.81 3.46 1.57
N ALA A 196 10.96 3.45 2.21
CA ALA A 196 11.80 4.62 2.50
C ALA A 196 13.28 4.22 2.31
N PRO A 197 14.24 5.19 2.28
CA PRO A 197 15.66 4.89 2.09
C PRO A 197 16.23 3.84 3.04
N GLU A 198 15.71 3.80 4.26
CA GLU A 198 16.15 2.92 5.33
C GLU A 198 15.52 1.52 5.32
N GLY A 199 14.47 1.31 4.52
CA GLY A 199 13.82 0.01 4.38
C GLY A 199 12.37 0.06 3.93
N LYS A 200 11.72 -1.10 4.00
CA LYS A 200 10.35 -1.30 3.56
C LYS A 200 9.56 -2.03 4.63
N VAL A 201 8.34 -1.56 4.88
CA VAL A 201 7.40 -2.21 5.80
C VAL A 201 6.12 -2.51 5.07
N THR A 202 5.65 -3.75 5.18
CA THR A 202 4.37 -4.19 4.63
C THR A 202 3.49 -4.66 5.77
N VAL A 203 2.29 -4.10 5.87
CA VAL A 203 1.25 -4.53 6.80
C VAL A 203 0.12 -5.16 5.99
N LYS A 204 -0.12 -6.45 6.20
CA LYS A 204 -1.23 -7.20 5.60
C LYS A 204 -2.36 -7.35 6.61
N PHE A 205 -3.52 -6.81 6.29
CA PHE A 205 -4.71 -6.88 7.13
C PHE A 205 -5.37 -8.24 6.97
N LEU A 206 -5.57 -8.93 8.09
CA LEU A 206 -6.12 -10.29 8.10
C LEU A 206 -7.62 -10.30 8.43
N ASN A 207 -8.17 -9.19 8.95
CA ASN A 207 -9.58 -9.06 9.25
C ASN A 207 -10.25 -8.10 8.26
N LYS A 208 -11.02 -8.64 7.31
CA LYS A 208 -11.70 -7.84 6.27
C LYS A 208 -12.67 -6.81 6.86
N ASN A 209 -13.34 -7.17 7.95
CA ASN A 209 -14.31 -6.31 8.64
C ASN A 209 -13.65 -5.46 9.73
N GLY A 210 -12.32 -5.40 9.77
CA GLY A 210 -11.60 -4.61 10.76
C GLY A 210 -11.59 -3.11 10.47
N TRP A 211 -11.87 -2.71 9.22
CA TRP A 211 -11.84 -1.31 8.80
C TRP A 211 -13.15 -0.58 9.09
N SER A 212 -13.06 0.67 9.55
CA SER A 212 -14.22 1.57 9.64
C SER A 212 -13.87 3.02 9.28
N ALA A 213 -14.91 3.77 8.90
CA ALA A 213 -14.86 5.20 8.61
C ALA A 213 -15.28 6.07 9.80
N GLU A 214 -15.69 5.46 10.92
CA GLU A 214 -16.23 6.16 12.09
C GLU A 214 -15.14 6.40 13.15
N ASN A 215 -15.22 7.55 13.80
CA ASN A 215 -14.47 7.82 15.03
C ASN A 215 -15.07 6.94 16.14
N GLU A 216 -14.54 5.74 16.37
CA GLU A 216 -14.81 5.02 17.61
C GLU A 216 -14.15 5.80 18.75
N GLY A 217 -14.99 6.55 19.50
CA GLY A 217 -14.62 7.31 20.70
C GLY A 217 -13.89 6.46 21.73
#